data_AF-A0A7X2PUZ0-F1
#
_entry.id   AF-A0A7X2PUZ0-F1
#
_cell.length_a   1.000
_cell.length_b   1.000
_cell.length_c   1.000
_cell.angle_alpha   90.00
_cell.angle_beta   90.00
_cell.angle_gamma   90.00
#
_symmetry.space_group_name_H-M   'P 1'
#
loop_
_entity.id
_entity.type
_entity.pdbx_description
1 polymer ?
#
loop_
_entity_poly.entity_id
_entity_poly.type
_entity_poly.pdbx_seq_one_letter_code
_entity_poly.pdbx_strand_id
1 'polypeptide(L)'
;MELQHGDPSADAGLAQFGPAGDPIVLPTPAIQTNFSPVSLAFWEQVYAEMAGLQAAAGLTPYLQFGEVQWWYFAYDGLGTNYSGMPFYDAWNQSEFEAQYSHPMAVISQHTVDPANYPDEVAYLPTVIGNFTTAIMNYVRASYPGCRFEVLYPTDVNQTAFNRAVNYPAAAWTPSALTCLKTESFGFTLGRNLDKCWETLEFGTDLGFGAGQRAHLVGIGDATTAWLKEARAASGKRFESVVLFALDQFCLIGYELPLSGGLRRSFRSGI
;
A
#
# COMPACT_ATOMS: atom_id res chain seq x y z
N MET A 1 4.35 -1.70 -6.19
CA MET A 1 3.75 -0.96 -7.32
C MET A 1 3.76 -1.87 -8.53
N GLU A 2 2.64 -1.93 -9.23
CA GLU A 2 2.45 -2.85 -10.34
C GLU A 2 2.69 -2.14 -11.67
N LEU A 3 3.38 -2.81 -12.59
CA LEU A 3 3.53 -2.37 -13.97
C LEU A 3 2.88 -3.40 -14.90
N GLN A 4 1.72 -3.04 -15.44
CA GLN A 4 1.01 -3.88 -16.40
C GLN A 4 1.88 -4.07 -17.66
N HIS A 5 2.01 -5.33 -18.10
CA HIS A 5 2.83 -5.70 -19.25
C HIS A 5 4.33 -5.31 -19.12
N GLY A 6 4.84 -5.15 -17.90
CA GLY A 6 6.26 -4.97 -17.65
C GLY A 6 7.07 -6.22 -18.03
N ASP A 7 8.32 -6.02 -18.45
CA ASP A 7 9.25 -7.11 -18.73
C ASP A 7 9.70 -7.77 -17.41
N PRO A 8 9.38 -9.06 -17.17
CA PRO A 8 9.71 -9.75 -15.93
C PRO A 8 11.14 -10.27 -15.90
N SER A 9 11.94 -10.08 -16.96
CA SER A 9 13.30 -10.60 -17.02
C SER A 9 14.22 -9.93 -16.00
N ALA A 10 15.21 -10.68 -15.52
CA ALA A 10 16.25 -10.13 -14.65
C ALA A 10 17.03 -9.01 -15.34
N ASP A 11 17.23 -9.11 -16.66
CA ASP A 11 17.93 -8.10 -17.48
C ASP A 11 17.18 -6.77 -17.52
N ALA A 12 15.85 -6.77 -17.49
CA ALA A 12 15.06 -5.55 -17.38
C ALA A 12 15.25 -4.86 -16.02
N GLY A 13 15.58 -5.62 -14.96
CA GLY A 13 15.91 -5.07 -13.64
C GLY A 13 14.74 -4.43 -12.89
N LEU A 14 13.51 -4.62 -13.36
CA LEU A 14 12.30 -3.97 -12.83
C LEU A 14 11.51 -4.84 -11.85
N ALA A 15 11.47 -6.16 -12.04
CA ALA A 15 10.60 -7.04 -11.24
C ALA A 15 11.20 -7.36 -9.86
N GLN A 16 10.33 -7.57 -8.87
CA GLN A 16 10.66 -8.31 -7.65
C GLN A 16 10.87 -9.79 -8.01
N PHE A 17 11.69 -10.47 -7.21
CA PHE A 17 12.00 -11.88 -7.40
C PHE A 17 11.89 -12.67 -6.11
N GLY A 18 11.38 -13.89 -6.22
CA GLY A 18 11.45 -14.88 -5.16
C GLY A 18 12.85 -15.51 -5.05
N PRO A 19 13.10 -16.32 -4.00
CA PRO A 19 14.43 -16.84 -3.69
C PRO A 19 15.07 -17.69 -4.79
N ALA A 20 14.25 -18.37 -5.60
CA ALA A 20 14.74 -19.21 -6.71
C ALA A 20 14.90 -18.44 -8.04
N GLY A 21 14.71 -17.12 -8.04
CA GLY A 21 14.74 -16.30 -9.25
C GLY A 21 13.41 -16.28 -10.01
N ASP A 22 12.29 -16.59 -9.35
CA ASP A 22 10.96 -16.47 -9.93
C ASP A 22 10.51 -15.00 -9.95
N PRO A 23 10.22 -14.41 -11.12
CA PRO A 23 9.70 -13.05 -11.16
C PRO A 23 8.27 -13.00 -10.63
N ILE A 24 7.96 -11.94 -9.89
CA ILE A 24 6.60 -11.75 -9.34
C ILE A 24 5.68 -11.19 -10.42
N VAL A 25 5.07 -12.10 -11.16
CA VAL A 25 4.04 -11.81 -12.18
C VAL A 25 2.66 -12.10 -11.60
N LEU A 26 1.82 -11.07 -11.55
CA LEU A 26 0.49 -11.08 -10.96
C LEU A 26 -0.59 -11.49 -11.99
N PRO A 27 -1.78 -11.92 -11.53
CA PRO A 27 -2.87 -12.30 -12.43
C PRO A 27 -3.43 -11.18 -13.30
N THR A 28 -3.11 -9.91 -13.00
CA THR A 28 -3.51 -8.69 -13.72
C THR A 28 -2.57 -8.35 -14.88
N PRO A 29 -2.05 -9.39 -15.57
CA PRO A 29 -0.75 -9.42 -16.26
C PRO A 29 0.22 -8.26 -15.92
N ALA A 30 0.51 -8.07 -14.64
CA ALA A 30 1.42 -7.03 -14.16
C ALA A 30 2.62 -7.65 -13.45
N ILE A 31 3.77 -6.98 -13.49
CA ILE A 31 4.88 -7.32 -12.60
C ILE A 31 4.77 -6.48 -11.32
N GLN A 32 5.11 -7.07 -10.18
CA GLN A 32 5.41 -6.26 -9.01
C GLN A 32 6.80 -5.66 -9.19
N THR A 33 6.89 -4.34 -9.28
CA THR A 33 8.17 -3.65 -9.45
C THR A 33 9.00 -3.68 -8.17
N ASN A 34 10.31 -3.87 -8.30
CA ASN A 34 11.30 -3.80 -7.23
C ASN A 34 11.64 -2.33 -6.92
N PHE A 35 12.65 -2.15 -6.06
CA PHE A 35 13.07 -0.83 -5.59
C PHE A 35 14.45 -0.42 -6.11
N SER A 36 14.93 -1.10 -7.17
CA SER A 36 16.24 -0.83 -7.77
C SER A 36 16.33 0.57 -8.38
N PRO A 37 17.55 1.07 -8.68
CA PRO A 37 17.73 2.33 -9.39
C PRO A 37 17.02 2.36 -10.76
N VAL A 38 16.85 1.22 -11.41
CA VAL A 38 16.12 1.11 -12.69
C VAL A 38 14.63 1.38 -12.47
N SER A 39 14.02 0.73 -11.47
CA SER A 39 12.63 0.98 -11.07
C SER A 39 12.45 2.42 -10.58
N LEU A 40 13.39 2.94 -9.80
CA LEU A 40 13.34 4.30 -9.29
C LEU A 40 13.33 5.32 -10.43
N ALA A 41 14.27 5.21 -11.38
CA ALA A 41 14.33 6.11 -12.53
C ALA A 41 13.06 6.09 -13.36
N PHE A 42 12.46 4.91 -13.56
CA PHE A 42 11.18 4.77 -14.25
C PHE A 42 10.06 5.51 -13.51
N TRP A 43 9.88 5.21 -12.22
CA TRP A 43 8.80 5.77 -11.43
C TRP A 43 8.98 7.27 -11.16
N GLU A 44 10.20 7.78 -11.02
CA GLU A 44 10.46 9.22 -10.96
C GLU A 44 9.86 9.97 -12.16
N GLN A 45 10.06 9.46 -13.38
CA GLN A 45 9.46 10.08 -14.57
C GLN A 45 7.94 9.96 -14.57
N VAL A 46 7.40 8.78 -14.27
CA VAL A 46 5.94 8.56 -14.23
C VAL A 46 5.26 9.54 -13.26
N TYR A 47 5.79 9.71 -12.05
CA TYR A 47 5.22 10.65 -11.08
C TYR A 47 5.42 12.11 -11.49
N ALA A 48 6.56 12.47 -12.09
CA ALA A 48 6.79 13.83 -12.57
C ALA A 48 5.89 14.22 -13.75
N GLU A 49 5.63 13.28 -14.67
CA GLU A 49 4.69 13.47 -15.76
C GLU A 49 3.25 13.60 -15.25
N MET A 50 2.83 12.76 -14.31
CA MET A 50 1.52 12.91 -13.65
C MET A 50 1.40 14.26 -12.95
N ALA A 51 2.44 14.72 -12.25
CA ALA A 51 2.46 16.05 -11.64
C ALA A 51 2.32 17.16 -12.69
N GLY A 52 3.04 17.04 -13.81
CA GLY A 52 3.00 17.99 -14.92
C GLY A 52 1.62 18.07 -15.56
N LEU A 53 0.93 16.95 -15.75
CA LEU A 53 -0.44 16.93 -16.27
C LEU A 53 -1.41 17.66 -15.32
N GLN A 54 -1.33 17.40 -14.02
CA GLN A 54 -2.17 18.09 -13.03
C GLN A 54 -1.86 19.60 -12.98
N ALA A 55 -0.58 19.97 -12.99
CA ALA A 55 -0.14 21.37 -13.00
C ALA A 55 -0.58 22.11 -14.27
N ALA A 56 -0.46 21.48 -15.45
CA ALA A 56 -0.92 22.04 -16.72
C ALA A 56 -2.45 22.25 -16.75
N ALA A 57 -3.21 21.44 -15.99
CA ALA A 57 -4.64 21.63 -15.78
C ALA A 57 -4.98 22.71 -14.73
N GLY A 58 -3.98 23.40 -14.16
CA GLY A 58 -4.17 24.42 -13.12
C GLY A 58 -4.43 23.86 -11.73
N LEU A 59 -4.21 22.57 -11.51
CA LEU A 59 -4.35 21.92 -10.21
C LEU A 59 -3.02 21.98 -9.44
N THR A 60 -3.09 22.00 -8.10
CA THR A 60 -1.92 21.66 -7.28
C THR A 60 -1.73 20.15 -7.34
N PRO A 61 -0.56 19.65 -7.82
CA PRO A 61 -0.34 18.21 -7.93
C PRO A 61 -0.58 17.49 -6.59
N TYR A 62 -1.36 16.41 -6.65
CA TYR A 62 -1.61 15.49 -5.55
C TYR A 62 -1.49 14.07 -6.10
N LEU A 63 -0.41 13.40 -5.71
CA LEU A 63 -0.05 12.08 -6.23
C LEU A 63 -0.21 11.04 -5.12
N GLN A 64 -0.76 9.89 -5.49
CA GLN A 64 -0.90 8.76 -4.60
C GLN A 64 0.15 7.71 -4.98
N PHE A 65 0.99 7.32 -4.02
CA PHE A 65 1.60 6.00 -4.09
C PHE A 65 0.49 4.97 -3.83
N GLY A 66 0.24 4.09 -4.80
CA GLY A 66 -0.60 2.91 -4.58
C GLY A 66 0.03 1.97 -3.55
N GLU A 67 -0.18 0.67 -3.70
CA GLU A 67 0.49 -0.33 -2.87
C GLU A 67 2.01 -0.40 -3.19
N VAL A 68 2.77 0.58 -2.72
CA VAL A 68 4.22 0.67 -2.79
C VAL A 68 4.82 -0.15 -1.65
N GLN A 69 4.85 -1.46 -1.86
CA GLN A 69 5.28 -2.44 -0.86
C GLN A 69 5.96 -3.64 -1.53
N TRP A 70 6.62 -4.47 -0.74
CA TRP A 70 6.97 -5.81 -1.19
C TRP A 70 5.71 -6.63 -1.39
N TRP A 71 5.68 -7.49 -2.40
CA TRP A 71 4.54 -8.39 -2.57
C TRP A 71 4.36 -9.28 -1.33
N TYR A 72 3.13 -9.37 -0.86
CA TYR A 72 2.82 -9.77 0.52
C TYR A 72 2.60 -11.28 0.69
N PHE A 73 2.69 -12.06 -0.40
CA PHE A 73 2.54 -13.52 -0.39
C PHE A 73 3.70 -14.21 -1.11
N ALA A 74 3.96 -15.47 -0.75
CA ALA A 74 4.87 -16.35 -1.49
C ALA A 74 4.23 -16.96 -2.77
N TYR A 75 3.08 -16.43 -3.17
CA TYR A 75 2.29 -16.87 -4.33
C TYR A 75 1.48 -15.70 -4.90
N ASP A 76 0.92 -15.87 -6.10
CA ASP A 76 0.20 -14.84 -6.88
C ASP A 76 -1.24 -14.53 -6.42
N GLY A 77 -1.69 -15.08 -5.29
CA GLY A 77 -3.10 -15.03 -4.87
C GLY A 77 -4.01 -16.10 -5.51
N LEU A 78 -3.57 -16.77 -6.59
CA LEU A 78 -4.33 -17.77 -7.35
C LEU A 78 -3.68 -19.17 -7.37
N GLY A 79 -2.51 -19.32 -6.77
CA GLY A 79 -1.84 -20.61 -6.55
C GLY A 79 -0.49 -20.77 -7.27
N THR A 80 -0.04 -19.79 -8.06
CA THR A 80 1.32 -19.78 -8.61
C THR A 80 2.30 -19.47 -7.49
N ASN A 81 3.23 -20.37 -7.20
CA ASN A 81 4.23 -20.22 -6.14
C ASN A 81 5.46 -19.46 -6.66
N TYR A 82 6.01 -18.54 -5.85
CA TYR A 82 7.20 -17.75 -6.14
C TYR A 82 8.45 -18.24 -5.37
N SER A 83 8.44 -19.48 -4.89
CA SER A 83 9.51 -20.09 -4.10
C SER A 83 9.81 -19.41 -2.75
N GLY A 84 9.02 -18.41 -2.34
CA GLY A 84 9.19 -17.66 -1.09
C GLY A 84 8.75 -16.20 -1.22
N MET A 85 9.12 -15.40 -0.23
CA MET A 85 8.83 -13.96 -0.24
C MET A 85 9.69 -13.22 -1.28
N PRO A 86 9.25 -12.05 -1.79
CA PRO A 86 9.77 -11.48 -3.03
C PRO A 86 10.84 -10.39 -2.83
N PHE A 87 11.89 -10.71 -2.07
CA PHE A 87 12.95 -9.76 -1.69
C PHE A 87 14.26 -9.95 -2.47
N TYR A 88 14.31 -10.86 -3.44
CA TYR A 88 15.56 -11.45 -3.92
C TYR A 88 15.95 -10.98 -5.33
N ASP A 89 15.57 -9.77 -5.74
CA ASP A 89 16.20 -9.17 -6.92
C ASP A 89 17.70 -8.91 -6.65
N ALA A 90 18.52 -8.97 -7.69
CA ALA A 90 19.98 -8.96 -7.55
C ALA A 90 20.51 -7.67 -6.90
N TRP A 91 19.87 -6.53 -7.18
CA TRP A 91 20.26 -5.26 -6.59
C TRP A 91 19.99 -5.27 -5.08
N ASN A 92 18.78 -5.64 -4.66
CA ASN A 92 18.40 -5.64 -3.25
C ASN A 92 19.26 -6.60 -2.41
N GLN A 93 19.60 -7.77 -2.94
CA GLN A 93 20.51 -8.71 -2.28
C GLN A 93 21.91 -8.11 -2.10
N SER A 94 22.44 -7.41 -3.13
CA SER A 94 23.76 -6.80 -3.05
C SER A 94 23.84 -5.65 -2.05
N GLU A 95 22.80 -4.82 -1.97
CA GLU A 95 22.72 -3.71 -1.00
C GLU A 95 22.61 -4.24 0.43
N PHE A 96 21.80 -5.29 0.64
CA PHE A 96 21.70 -5.95 1.94
C PHE A 96 23.06 -6.52 2.39
N GLU A 97 23.73 -7.29 1.52
CA GLU A 97 25.03 -7.89 1.85
C GLU A 97 26.10 -6.83 2.09
N ALA A 98 26.08 -5.73 1.33
CA ALA A 98 26.97 -4.60 1.56
C ALA A 98 26.74 -3.93 2.92
N GLN A 99 25.50 -3.85 3.39
CA GLN A 99 25.15 -3.22 4.67
C GLN A 99 25.42 -4.12 5.87
N TYR A 100 25.10 -5.42 5.79
CA TYR A 100 25.13 -6.34 6.93
C TYR A 100 26.29 -7.33 6.90
N SER A 101 27.08 -7.37 5.82
CA SER A 101 28.22 -8.29 5.64
C SER A 101 27.83 -9.78 5.69
N HIS A 102 26.59 -10.11 5.38
CA HIS A 102 26.10 -11.47 5.16
C HIS A 102 24.95 -11.46 4.13
N PRO A 103 24.71 -12.57 3.41
CA PRO A 103 23.57 -12.66 2.51
C PRO A 103 22.24 -12.63 3.29
N MET A 104 21.19 -12.15 2.63
CA MET A 104 19.83 -12.18 3.17
C MET A 104 19.37 -13.61 3.44
N ALA A 105 18.75 -13.86 4.58
CA ALA A 105 18.18 -15.17 4.87
C ALA A 105 17.00 -15.46 3.92
N VAL A 106 16.77 -16.74 3.61
CA VAL A 106 15.63 -17.16 2.79
C VAL A 106 14.35 -17.17 3.63
N ILE A 107 13.41 -16.31 3.29
CA ILE A 107 12.12 -16.14 3.95
C ILE A 107 11.06 -16.79 3.06
N SER A 108 10.59 -17.96 3.46
CA SER A 108 9.67 -18.76 2.63
C SER A 108 8.21 -18.32 2.70
N GLN A 109 7.80 -17.58 3.74
CA GLN A 109 6.40 -17.20 3.95
C GLN A 109 6.26 -15.92 4.77
N HIS A 110 5.14 -15.23 4.58
CA HIS A 110 4.78 -13.98 5.25
C HIS A 110 4.33 -14.15 6.72
N THR A 111 4.28 -15.39 7.22
CA THR A 111 3.82 -15.74 8.57
C THR A 111 4.97 -16.11 9.51
N VAL A 112 6.23 -15.98 9.06
CA VAL A 112 7.39 -16.20 9.94
C VAL A 112 7.41 -15.20 11.09
N ASP A 113 8.10 -15.56 12.17
CA ASP A 113 8.35 -14.62 13.27
C ASP A 113 9.45 -13.62 12.85
N PRO A 114 9.17 -12.29 12.82
CA PRO A 114 10.18 -11.28 12.48
C PRO A 114 11.39 -11.28 13.43
N ALA A 115 11.26 -11.77 14.66
CA ALA A 115 12.40 -11.87 15.59
C ALA A 115 13.51 -12.82 15.09
N ASN A 116 13.21 -13.72 14.15
CA ASN A 116 14.19 -14.61 13.53
C ASN A 116 14.96 -13.95 12.36
N TYR A 117 14.56 -12.76 11.93
CA TYR A 117 15.10 -12.04 10.77
C TYR A 117 15.35 -10.56 11.11
N PRO A 118 16.14 -10.26 12.16
CA PRO A 118 16.25 -8.90 12.69
C PRO A 118 16.85 -7.92 11.67
N ASP A 119 17.84 -8.35 10.90
CA ASP A 119 18.53 -7.50 9.92
C ASP A 119 17.65 -7.24 8.70
N GLU A 120 16.90 -8.23 8.21
CA GLU A 120 15.94 -8.07 7.12
C GLU A 120 14.79 -7.14 7.53
N VAL A 121 14.27 -7.31 8.75
CA VAL A 121 13.20 -6.46 9.29
C VAL A 121 13.67 -5.02 9.52
N ALA A 122 14.95 -4.81 9.85
CA ALA A 122 15.53 -3.48 9.94
C ALA A 122 15.77 -2.87 8.54
N TYR A 123 16.14 -3.67 7.56
CA TYR A 123 16.52 -3.24 6.21
C TYR A 123 15.33 -2.97 5.28
N LEU A 124 14.45 -3.96 5.08
CA LEU A 124 13.44 -3.96 4.02
C LEU A 124 12.49 -2.75 4.05
N PRO A 125 12.06 -2.21 5.22
CA PRO A 125 11.29 -0.96 5.26
C PRO A 125 12.10 0.23 4.76
N THR A 126 13.39 0.30 5.07
CA THR A 126 14.22 1.45 4.68
C THR A 126 14.32 1.56 3.16
N VAL A 127 14.31 0.43 2.45
CA VAL A 127 14.28 0.39 0.98
C VAL A 127 13.02 1.09 0.44
N ILE A 128 11.84 0.75 0.96
CA ILE A 128 10.56 1.40 0.59
C ILE A 128 10.59 2.89 0.94
N GLY A 129 11.06 3.22 2.15
CA GLY A 129 11.13 4.59 2.64
C GLY A 129 12.04 5.48 1.78
N ASN A 130 13.24 4.98 1.43
CA ASN A 130 14.19 5.67 0.58
C ASN A 130 13.62 5.87 -0.83
N PHE A 131 13.01 4.83 -1.39
CA PHE A 131 12.41 4.86 -2.72
C PHE A 131 11.29 5.90 -2.83
N THR A 132 10.33 5.88 -1.89
CA THR A 132 9.23 6.86 -1.88
C THR A 132 9.73 8.28 -1.61
N THR A 133 10.72 8.45 -0.74
CA THR A 133 11.36 9.74 -0.47
C THR A 133 12.07 10.31 -1.69
N ALA A 134 12.80 9.48 -2.44
CA ALA A 134 13.48 9.89 -3.66
C ALA A 134 12.50 10.43 -4.71
N ILE A 135 11.41 9.69 -4.98
CA ILE A 135 10.36 10.15 -5.90
C ILE A 135 9.72 11.46 -5.43
N MET A 136 9.38 11.57 -4.14
CA MET A 136 8.81 12.81 -3.60
C MET A 136 9.75 14.01 -3.82
N ASN A 137 11.05 13.83 -3.57
CA ASN A 137 12.05 14.88 -3.76
C ASN A 137 12.22 15.23 -5.24
N TYR A 138 12.30 14.22 -6.12
CA TYR A 138 12.44 14.40 -7.56
C TYR A 138 11.30 15.25 -8.14
N VAL A 139 10.05 14.89 -7.80
CA VAL A 139 8.87 15.64 -8.27
C VAL A 139 8.83 17.04 -7.67
N ARG A 140 9.12 17.20 -6.38
CA ARG A 140 9.11 18.51 -5.71
C ARG A 140 10.19 19.47 -6.20
N ALA A 141 11.25 18.97 -6.84
CA ALA A 141 12.22 19.83 -7.51
C ALA A 141 11.59 20.69 -8.62
N SER A 142 10.62 20.12 -9.36
CA SER A 142 9.87 20.83 -10.41
C SER A 142 8.53 21.39 -9.92
N TYR A 143 7.93 20.75 -8.91
CA TYR A 143 6.62 21.11 -8.37
C TYR A 143 6.68 21.21 -6.82
N PRO A 144 7.23 22.30 -6.24
CA PRO A 144 7.48 22.39 -4.79
C PRO A 144 6.23 22.22 -3.90
N GLY A 145 5.05 22.56 -4.44
CA GLY A 145 3.77 22.40 -3.75
C GLY A 145 3.14 21.01 -3.90
N CYS A 146 3.80 20.05 -4.57
CA CYS A 146 3.26 18.71 -4.80
C CYS A 146 2.99 17.98 -3.48
N ARG A 147 1.75 17.49 -3.36
CA ARG A 147 1.24 16.72 -2.22
C ARG A 147 1.33 15.22 -2.52
N PHE A 148 1.53 14.43 -1.47
CA PHE A 148 1.69 12.98 -1.58
C PHE A 148 0.82 12.24 -0.57
N GLU A 149 0.17 11.19 -1.04
CA GLU A 149 -0.56 10.20 -0.25
C GLU A 149 0.06 8.82 -0.48
N VAL A 150 -0.02 7.93 0.50
CA VAL A 150 0.32 6.51 0.34
C VAL A 150 -0.88 5.64 0.70
N LEU A 151 -1.15 4.61 -0.10
CA LEU A 151 -2.12 3.55 0.21
C LEU A 151 -1.42 2.39 0.94
N TYR A 152 -1.91 2.06 2.13
CA TYR A 152 -1.44 0.96 2.94
C TYR A 152 -2.59 -0.02 3.28
N PRO A 153 -2.63 -1.20 2.64
CA PRO A 153 -3.62 -2.22 2.92
C PRO A 153 -3.26 -2.96 4.22
N THR A 154 -4.11 -2.84 5.24
CA THR A 154 -3.83 -3.41 6.58
C THR A 154 -4.12 -4.91 6.66
N ASP A 155 -4.95 -5.42 5.76
CA ASP A 155 -5.39 -6.80 5.70
C ASP A 155 -4.31 -7.73 5.15
N VAL A 156 -3.67 -7.37 4.04
CA VAL A 156 -2.51 -8.13 3.52
C VAL A 156 -1.25 -7.93 4.36
N ASN A 157 -1.20 -6.86 5.16
CA ASN A 157 -0.14 -6.59 6.14
C ASN A 157 -0.53 -6.95 7.59
N GLN A 158 -1.47 -7.88 7.77
CA GLN A 158 -1.90 -8.26 9.12
C GLN A 158 -0.83 -9.02 9.90
N THR A 159 -0.03 -9.86 9.23
CA THR A 159 1.00 -10.66 9.90
C THR A 159 2.09 -9.77 10.49
N ALA A 160 2.71 -10.25 11.57
CA ALA A 160 3.79 -9.51 12.23
C ALA A 160 4.95 -9.21 11.26
N PHE A 161 5.28 -10.17 10.40
CA PHE A 161 6.35 -10.01 9.41
C PHE A 161 6.00 -8.98 8.33
N ASN A 162 4.86 -9.11 7.64
CA ASN A 162 4.49 -8.15 6.59
C ASN A 162 4.38 -6.72 7.14
N ARG A 163 3.76 -6.55 8.31
CA ARG A 163 3.69 -5.24 8.98
C ARG A 163 5.07 -4.65 9.24
N ALA A 164 6.02 -5.50 9.66
CA ALA A 164 7.36 -5.06 9.98
C ALA A 164 8.15 -4.63 8.74
N VAL A 165 7.97 -5.31 7.60
CA VAL A 165 8.74 -5.04 6.36
C VAL A 165 8.09 -4.01 5.42
N ASN A 166 6.77 -3.86 5.46
CA ASN A 166 6.03 -3.03 4.48
C ASN A 166 5.60 -1.65 5.01
N TYR A 167 5.80 -1.33 6.30
CA TYR A 167 5.51 0.00 6.83
C TYR A 167 6.80 0.76 7.23
N PRO A 168 7.34 1.64 6.37
CA PRO A 168 8.55 2.41 6.65
C PRO A 168 8.26 3.61 7.57
N ALA A 169 8.13 3.35 8.87
CA ALA A 169 7.69 4.35 9.86
C ALA A 169 8.54 5.63 9.92
N ALA A 170 9.83 5.55 9.57
CA ALA A 170 10.72 6.72 9.52
C ALA A 170 10.43 7.65 8.32
N ALA A 171 9.91 7.10 7.22
CA ALA A 171 9.64 7.86 5.99
C ALA A 171 8.17 8.27 5.88
N TRP A 172 7.25 7.38 6.24
CA TRP A 172 5.80 7.62 6.16
C TRP A 172 5.28 8.23 7.46
N THR A 173 5.51 9.54 7.58
CA THR A 173 5.16 10.34 8.75
C THR A 173 4.14 11.43 8.41
N PRO A 174 3.43 11.98 9.41
CA PRO A 174 2.51 13.10 9.20
C PRO A 174 3.17 14.38 8.64
N SER A 175 4.49 14.53 8.75
CA SER A 175 5.21 15.67 8.17
C SER A 175 5.66 15.44 6.73
N ALA A 176 5.88 14.18 6.34
CA ALA A 176 6.31 13.83 4.98
C ALA A 176 5.13 13.71 4.00
N LEU A 177 4.02 13.14 4.49
CA LEU A 177 2.84 12.83 3.69
C LEU A 177 1.70 13.81 3.97
N THR A 178 0.95 14.15 2.92
CA THR A 178 -0.32 14.85 3.04
C THR A 178 -1.37 13.94 3.68
N CYS A 179 -1.39 12.66 3.28
CA CYS A 179 -2.36 11.71 3.76
C CYS A 179 -1.79 10.28 3.84
N LEU A 180 -2.18 9.54 4.87
CA LEU A 180 -2.06 8.08 4.92
C LEU A 180 -3.42 7.49 4.61
N LYS A 181 -3.52 6.76 3.50
CA LYS A 181 -4.73 6.08 3.08
C LYS A 181 -4.66 4.62 3.47
N THR A 182 -5.70 4.10 4.10
CA THR A 182 -5.80 2.67 4.41
C THR A 182 -6.86 1.99 3.57
N GLU A 183 -6.74 0.68 3.41
CA GLU A 183 -7.79 -0.19 2.90
C GLU A 183 -7.82 -1.51 3.67
N SER A 184 -8.95 -2.22 3.59
CA SER A 184 -9.17 -3.48 4.30
C SER A 184 -10.03 -4.48 3.53
N PHE A 185 -9.88 -4.58 2.21
CA PHE A 185 -10.78 -5.34 1.33
C PHE A 185 -11.05 -6.78 1.80
N GLY A 186 -10.02 -7.52 2.19
CA GLY A 186 -10.13 -8.87 2.74
C GLY A 186 -10.98 -8.94 4.01
N PHE A 187 -10.86 -7.96 4.91
CA PHE A 187 -11.71 -7.86 6.09
C PHE A 187 -13.14 -7.46 5.73
N THR A 188 -13.31 -6.50 4.81
CA THR A 188 -14.62 -6.03 4.34
C THR A 188 -15.42 -7.16 3.72
N LEU A 189 -14.82 -7.88 2.76
CA LEU A 189 -15.39 -9.03 2.06
C LEU A 189 -15.58 -10.22 3.01
N GLY A 190 -14.64 -10.41 3.94
CA GLY A 190 -14.70 -11.41 5.00
C GLY A 190 -15.75 -11.14 6.08
N ARG A 191 -16.53 -10.04 5.97
CA ARG A 191 -17.56 -9.63 6.95
C ARG A 191 -17.00 -9.34 8.34
N ASN A 192 -15.73 -8.95 8.44
CA ASN A 192 -15.04 -8.71 9.71
C ASN A 192 -14.99 -7.21 10.02
N LEU A 193 -16.10 -6.69 10.57
CA LEU A 193 -16.23 -5.27 10.90
C LEU A 193 -15.26 -4.82 11.99
N ASP A 194 -14.90 -5.69 12.93
CA ASP A 194 -13.95 -5.34 13.99
C ASP A 194 -12.56 -5.05 13.41
N LYS A 195 -12.11 -5.85 12.43
CA LYS A 195 -10.85 -5.59 11.70
C LYS A 195 -10.92 -4.39 10.78
N CYS A 196 -12.09 -4.08 10.22
CA CYS A 196 -12.28 -2.81 9.51
C CYS A 196 -12.12 -1.62 10.48
N TRP A 197 -12.65 -1.70 11.71
CA TRP A 197 -12.46 -0.64 12.70
C TRP A 197 -11.01 -0.48 13.15
N GLU A 198 -10.28 -1.58 13.38
CA GLU A 198 -8.83 -1.52 13.63
C GLU A 198 -8.09 -0.80 12.49
N THR A 199 -8.47 -1.05 11.24
CA THR A 199 -7.90 -0.41 10.05
C THR A 199 -8.14 1.11 10.02
N LEU A 200 -9.30 1.56 10.49
CA LEU A 200 -9.60 2.99 10.61
C LEU A 200 -8.77 3.66 11.72
N GLU A 201 -8.36 2.93 12.76
CA GLU A 201 -7.52 3.49 13.82
C GLU A 201 -6.03 3.47 13.51
N PHE A 202 -5.59 2.65 12.55
CA PHE A 202 -4.18 2.48 12.22
C PHE A 202 -3.42 3.81 12.05
N GLY A 203 -3.97 4.76 11.30
CA GLY A 203 -3.34 6.08 11.12
C GLY A 203 -3.33 6.94 12.40
N THR A 204 -4.30 6.77 13.30
CA THR A 204 -4.31 7.45 14.62
C THR A 204 -3.07 7.02 15.41
N ASP A 205 -2.80 5.71 15.45
CA ASP A 205 -1.69 5.12 16.22
C ASP A 205 -0.32 5.58 15.69
N LEU A 206 -0.27 6.01 14.43
CA LEU A 206 0.92 6.54 13.76
C LEU A 206 1.01 8.08 13.79
N GLY A 207 0.06 8.74 14.46
CA GLY A 207 0.06 10.19 14.67
C GLY A 207 -0.56 11.01 13.53
N PHE A 208 -1.20 10.38 12.53
CA PHE A 208 -1.91 11.09 11.47
C PHE A 208 -3.24 11.65 12.00
N GLY A 209 -3.41 12.97 11.87
CA GLY A 209 -4.68 13.63 12.17
C GLY A 209 -5.82 13.13 11.26
N ALA A 210 -7.08 13.35 11.64
CA ALA A 210 -8.23 12.93 10.82
C ALA A 210 -8.17 13.49 9.38
N GLY A 211 -7.81 14.77 9.22
CA GLY A 211 -7.62 15.39 7.90
C GLY A 211 -6.35 14.97 7.15
N GLN A 212 -5.55 14.06 7.70
CA GLN A 212 -4.39 13.43 7.05
C GLN A 212 -4.59 11.92 6.90
N ARG A 213 -5.84 11.46 6.97
CA ARG A 213 -6.21 10.06 6.78
C ARG A 213 -7.29 9.97 5.73
N ALA A 214 -7.12 9.02 4.82
CA ALA A 214 -8.11 8.64 3.84
C ALA A 214 -8.39 7.14 3.97
N HIS A 215 -9.50 6.68 3.39
CA HIS A 215 -9.82 5.27 3.43
C HIS A 215 -10.49 4.81 2.15
N LEU A 216 -9.98 3.72 1.56
CA LEU A 216 -10.55 3.07 0.39
C LEU A 216 -11.39 1.86 0.83
N VAL A 217 -12.64 1.82 0.38
CA VAL A 217 -13.61 0.81 0.78
C VAL A 217 -14.05 0.00 -0.43
N GLY A 218 -13.88 -1.32 -0.31
CA GLY A 218 -14.36 -2.30 -1.29
C GLY A 218 -15.87 -2.48 -1.17
N ILE A 219 -16.64 -1.99 -2.14
CA ILE A 219 -18.07 -2.21 -2.30
C ILE A 219 -18.29 -3.71 -2.47
N GLY A 220 -19.18 -4.25 -1.65
CA GLY A 220 -19.62 -5.64 -1.76
C GLY A 220 -21.13 -5.71 -1.70
N ASP A 221 -21.68 -6.91 -1.55
CA ASP A 221 -23.11 -7.10 -1.33
C ASP A 221 -23.55 -6.59 0.06
N ALA A 222 -24.87 -6.58 0.30
CA ALA A 222 -25.48 -6.09 1.54
C ALA A 222 -25.09 -6.85 2.82
N THR A 223 -24.44 -8.01 2.70
CA THR A 223 -23.93 -8.83 3.82
C THR A 223 -22.49 -8.51 4.21
N THR A 224 -21.74 -7.80 3.35
CA THR A 224 -20.36 -7.40 3.63
C THR A 224 -20.30 -6.13 4.50
N ALA A 225 -19.12 -5.80 5.02
CA ALA A 225 -18.97 -4.71 5.99
C ALA A 225 -18.95 -3.30 5.37
N TRP A 226 -18.85 -3.19 4.04
CA TRP A 226 -18.45 -1.98 3.32
C TRP A 226 -19.24 -0.72 3.68
N LEU A 227 -20.57 -0.83 3.78
CA LEU A 227 -21.40 0.34 4.05
C LEU A 227 -21.23 0.84 5.49
N LYS A 228 -20.98 -0.07 6.43
CA LYS A 228 -20.70 0.30 7.84
C LYS A 228 -19.29 0.88 7.98
N GLU A 229 -18.33 0.32 7.27
CA GLU A 229 -16.95 0.79 7.19
C GLU A 229 -16.86 2.21 6.59
N ALA A 230 -17.45 2.44 5.43
CA ALA A 230 -17.49 3.76 4.78
C ALA A 230 -18.15 4.83 5.68
N ARG A 231 -19.23 4.48 6.37
CA ARG A 231 -19.89 5.38 7.34
C ARG A 231 -19.02 5.65 8.55
N ALA A 232 -18.29 4.65 9.03
CA ALA A 232 -17.39 4.81 10.17
C ALA A 232 -16.22 5.74 9.81
N ALA A 233 -15.58 5.55 8.66
CA ALA A 233 -14.55 6.44 8.14
C ALA A 233 -15.07 7.88 7.97
N SER A 234 -16.27 8.03 7.38
CA SER A 234 -16.93 9.34 7.23
C SER A 234 -17.21 9.99 8.59
N GLY A 235 -17.69 9.22 9.57
CA GLY A 235 -17.97 9.69 10.92
C GLY A 235 -16.72 10.14 11.68
N LYS A 236 -15.56 9.57 11.35
CA LYS A 236 -14.24 9.98 11.86
C LYS A 236 -13.69 11.23 11.18
N ARG A 237 -14.36 11.76 10.15
CA ARG A 237 -13.98 12.96 9.39
C ARG A 237 -12.60 12.83 8.74
N PHE A 238 -12.38 11.67 8.11
CA PHE A 238 -11.22 11.46 7.25
C PHE A 238 -11.22 12.49 6.12
N GLU A 239 -10.03 12.80 5.60
CA GLU A 239 -9.83 13.67 4.43
C GLU A 239 -10.73 13.22 3.28
N SER A 240 -10.75 11.93 3.00
CA SER A 240 -11.64 11.31 2.01
C SER A 240 -12.00 9.87 2.38
N VAL A 241 -13.18 9.46 1.89
CA VAL A 241 -13.62 8.06 1.86
C VAL A 241 -13.89 7.73 0.40
N VAL A 242 -13.10 6.83 -0.16
CA VAL A 242 -13.15 6.44 -1.56
C VAL A 242 -13.83 5.08 -1.67
N LEU A 243 -14.76 4.93 -2.62
CA LEU A 243 -15.45 3.66 -2.86
C LEU A 243 -14.86 2.99 -4.10
N PHE A 244 -14.56 1.70 -4.00
CA PHE A 244 -14.05 0.84 -5.07
C PHE A 244 -14.90 -0.43 -5.17
N ALA A 245 -15.38 -0.93 -6.30
CA ALA A 245 -15.29 -0.43 -7.65
C ALA A 245 -16.68 0.05 -8.13
N LEU A 246 -16.70 1.16 -8.89
CA LEU A 246 -17.93 1.83 -9.34
C LEU A 246 -18.85 0.94 -10.18
N ASP A 247 -18.26 0.02 -10.95
CA ASP A 247 -18.99 -0.98 -11.72
C ASP A 247 -19.83 -1.89 -10.83
N GLN A 248 -19.28 -2.39 -9.72
CA GLN A 248 -20.03 -3.17 -8.73
C GLN A 248 -21.14 -2.33 -8.10
N PHE A 249 -20.88 -1.05 -7.82
CA PHE A 249 -21.89 -0.12 -7.33
C PHE A 249 -23.08 -0.01 -8.30
N CYS A 250 -22.77 0.22 -9.58
CA CYS A 250 -23.77 0.38 -10.64
C CYS A 250 -24.52 -0.93 -10.92
N LEU A 251 -23.86 -2.07 -10.89
CA LEU A 251 -24.44 -3.38 -11.18
C LEU A 251 -25.38 -3.87 -10.07
N ILE A 252 -25.02 -3.63 -8.80
CA ILE A 252 -25.89 -3.98 -7.66
C ILE A 252 -27.11 -3.04 -7.58
N GLY A 253 -26.98 -1.81 -8.08
CA GLY A 253 -28.09 -0.85 -8.14
C GLY A 253 -28.39 -0.21 -6.79
N TYR A 254 -27.37 0.10 -5.99
CA TYR A 254 -27.56 0.77 -4.70
C TYR A 254 -28.25 2.13 -4.85
N GLU A 255 -29.27 2.38 -4.02
CA GLU A 255 -29.97 3.66 -3.99
C GLU A 255 -29.05 4.81 -3.53
N LEU A 256 -29.19 5.95 -4.21
CA LEU A 256 -28.51 7.20 -3.89
C LEU A 256 -29.51 8.28 -3.43
N PRO A 257 -29.16 9.11 -2.43
CA PRO A 257 -27.90 9.08 -1.69
C PRO A 257 -27.79 7.84 -0.80
N LEU A 258 -26.57 7.32 -0.62
CA LEU A 258 -26.35 6.19 0.28
C LEU A 258 -26.95 6.48 1.64
N SER A 259 -27.67 5.49 2.19
CA SER A 259 -28.38 5.70 3.45
C SER A 259 -27.42 6.19 4.53
N GLY A 260 -27.82 7.24 5.24
CA GLY A 260 -27.09 7.72 6.40
C GLY A 260 -27.05 6.64 7.49
N GLY A 261 -26.02 6.64 8.32
CA GLY A 261 -26.02 5.82 9.53
C GLY A 261 -27.20 6.23 10.42
N LEU A 262 -27.90 5.25 11.02
CA LEU A 262 -28.83 5.53 12.11
C LEU A 262 -28.04 6.25 13.21
N ARG A 263 -28.39 7.51 13.52
CA ARG A 263 -27.97 8.18 14.75
C ARG A 263 -28.46 7.31 15.91
N ARG A 264 -27.62 6.43 16.44
CA ARG A 264 -27.87 5.90 17.78
C ARG A 264 -27.61 7.06 18.73
N SER A 265 -28.67 7.56 19.36
CA SER A 265 -28.52 8.31 20.59
C SER A 265 -27.89 7.34 21.60
N PHE A 266 -26.67 7.64 22.05
CA PHE A 266 -26.21 7.06 23.30
C PHE A 266 -27.08 7.67 24.40
N ARG A 267 -28.13 6.97 24.81
CA ARG A 267 -28.68 7.19 26.15
C ARG A 267 -27.58 6.76 27.12
N SER A 268 -26.80 7.71 27.59
CA SER A 268 -26.09 7.54 28.86
C SER A 268 -27.19 7.47 29.92
N GLY A 269 -27.54 6.26 30.32
CA GLY A 269 -28.49 6.01 31.40
C GLY A 269 -27.77 6.16 32.73
N ILE A 270 -28.17 7.21 33.46
CA ILE A 270 -28.15 7.45 34.92
C ILE A 270 -26.92 6.94 35.69
#